data_AF-A0A519P594-F1
#
_entry.id   AF-A0A519P594-F1
#
_cell.length_a   1.000
_cell.length_b   1.000
_cell.length_c   1.000
_cell.angle_alpha   90.00
_cell.angle_beta   90.00
_cell.angle_gamma   90.00
#
_symmetry.space_group_name_H-M   'P 1'
#
loop_
_entity.id
_entity.type
_entity.pdbx_description
1 polymer ?
#
loop_
_entity_poly.entity_id
_entity_poly.type
_entity_poly.pdbx_seq_one_letter_code
_entity_poly.pdbx_strand_id
1 'polypeptide(L)' 'MTDADQIEALLDIVDDSRTPRAEAGEQLAIRGLVERRGKAGFWPTIAGWNLMSARGRPFDTGDIRRA' A
#
# COMPACT_ATOMS: atom_id res chain seq x y z
N MET A 1 10.06 -7.90 -2.74
CA MET A 1 9.47 -6.81 -1.95
C MET A 1 8.92 -7.35 -0.65
N THR A 2 9.50 -6.87 0.44
CA THR A 2 8.97 -7.04 1.80
C THR A 2 7.74 -6.14 2.01
N ASP A 3 7.06 -6.26 3.15
CA ASP A 3 5.93 -5.37 3.46
C ASP A 3 6.38 -3.92 3.67
N ALA A 4 7.57 -3.71 4.23
CA ALA A 4 8.16 -2.38 4.33
C ALA A 4 8.41 -1.77 2.93
N ASP A 5 8.96 -2.56 1.99
CA ASP A 5 9.16 -2.10 0.60
C ASP A 5 7.83 -1.80 -0.10
N GLN A 6 6.79 -2.61 0.16
CA GLN A 6 5.45 -2.40 -0.39
C GLN A 6 4.85 -1.08 0.11
N ILE A 7 5.02 -0.77 1.39
CA ILE A 7 4.51 0.47 1.99
C ILE A 7 5.23 1.68 1.42
N GLU A 8 6.57 1.68 1.35
CA GLU A 8 7.29 2.82 0.76
C GLU A 8 6.93 3.04 -0.71
N ALA A 9 6.81 1.96 -1.51
CA ALA A 9 6.40 2.06 -2.90
C ALA A 9 4.95 2.57 -3.07
N LEU A 10 4.04 2.22 -2.14
CA LEU A 10 2.68 2.77 -2.12
C LEU A 10 2.68 4.26 -1.75
N LEU A 11 3.54 4.68 -0.83
CA LEU A 11 3.70 6.08 -0.46
C LEU A 11 4.26 6.90 -1.61
N ASP A 12 5.23 6.38 -2.37
CA ASP A 12 5.77 7.02 -3.57
C ASP A 12 4.71 7.26 -4.67
N ILE A 13 3.58 6.54 -4.64
CA ILE A 13 2.48 6.69 -5.60
C ILE A 13 1.49 7.78 -5.18
N VAL A 14 1.26 7.96 -3.87
CA VAL A 14 0.20 8.86 -3.36
C VAL A 14 0.72 10.21 -2.87
N ASP A 15 2.02 10.30 -2.61
CA ASP A 15 2.69 11.51 -2.16
C ASP A 15 3.41 12.16 -3.34
N ASP A 16 2.82 13.21 -3.91
CA ASP A 16 3.36 13.95 -5.06
C ASP A 16 4.74 14.59 -4.78
N SER A 17 5.15 14.70 -3.51
CA SER A 17 6.49 15.18 -3.14
C SER A 17 7.56 14.08 -3.26
N ARG A 18 7.16 12.82 -3.41
CA ARG A 18 8.04 11.66 -3.59
C ARG A 18 8.26 11.36 -5.07
N THR A 19 9.36 10.66 -5.34
CA THR A 19 9.70 10.22 -6.70
C THR A 19 9.17 8.81 -6.93
N PRO A 20 8.21 8.60 -7.85
CA PRO A 20 7.67 7.28 -8.12
C PRO A 20 8.73 6.36 -8.72
N ARG A 21 8.86 5.15 -8.17
CA ARG A 21 9.69 4.11 -8.77
C ARG A 21 8.86 3.31 -9.79
N ALA A 22 9.09 3.55 -11.07
CA ALA A 22 8.27 3.00 -12.17
C ALA A 22 8.09 1.47 -12.12
N GLU A 23 9.15 0.75 -11.77
CA GLU A 23 9.19 -0.71 -11.64
C GLU A 23 8.44 -1.25 -10.41
N ALA A 24 8.24 -0.42 -9.37
CA ALA A 24 7.53 -0.82 -8.16
C ALA A 24 6.00 -0.84 -8.35
N GLY A 25 5.46 0.08 -9.17
CA GLY A 25 4.03 0.11 -9.45
C GLY A 25 3.51 -1.15 -10.13
N GLU A 26 4.28 -1.72 -11.07
CA GLU A 26 3.95 -3.00 -11.72
C GLU A 26 3.91 -4.16 -10.72
N GLN A 27 4.91 -4.22 -9.83
CA GLN A 27 4.98 -5.28 -8.81
C GLN A 27 3.83 -5.17 -7.81
N LEU A 28 3.42 -3.94 -7.45
CA LEU A 28 2.25 -3.71 -6.61
C LEU A 28 0.94 -4.09 -7.32
N ALA A 29 0.86 -3.88 -8.65
CA ALA A 29 -0.33 -4.25 -9.42
C ALA A 29 -0.51 -5.78 -9.49
N ILE A 30 0.59 -6.53 -9.70
CA ILE A 30 0.57 -8.01 -9.63
C ILE A 30 0.08 -8.51 -8.27
N ARG A 31 0.40 -7.77 -7.20
CA ARG A 31 -0.03 -8.08 -5.83
C ARG A 31 -1.45 -7.60 -5.49
N GLY A 32 -2.13 -6.92 -6.41
CA GLY A 32 -3.47 -6.35 -6.18
C GLY A 32 -3.51 -5.17 -5.21
N LEU A 33 -2.35 -4.56 -4.90
CA LEU A 33 -2.25 -3.43 -3.98
C LEU A 33 -2.50 -2.09 -4.66
N VAL A 34 -2.31 -2.04 -5.98
CA VAL A 34 -2.65 -0.89 -6.82
C VAL A 34 -3.39 -1.35 -8.07
N GLU A 35 -4.12 -0.45 -8.68
CA GLU A 35 -4.72 -0.59 -10.00
C GLU A 35 -4.10 0.42 -10.97
N ARG A 36 -4.10 0.08 -12.27
CA ARG A 36 -3.68 1.02 -13.30
C ARG A 36 -4.78 2.04 -13.55
N ARG A 37 -4.47 3.32 -13.41
CA ARG A 37 -5.41 4.42 -13.68
C ARG A 37 -4.98 5.19 -14.92
N GLY A 38 -5.40 4.69 -16.08
CA GLY A 38 -5.14 5.30 -17.38
C GLY A 38 -3.65 5.42 -17.72
N LYS A 39 -3.29 6.42 -18.53
CA LYS A 39 -1.89 6.71 -18.90
C LYS A 39 -1.05 7.32 -17.77
N ALA A 40 -1.70 7.74 -16.68
CA ALA A 40 -1.09 8.59 -15.64
C ALA A 40 -0.42 7.80 -14.51
N GLY A 41 -0.63 6.47 -14.41
CA GLY A 41 0.13 5.63 -13.49
C GLY A 41 -0.74 4.68 -12.67
N PHE A 42 -0.35 4.49 -11.42
CA PHE A 42 -0.94 3.54 -10.48
C PHE A 42 -1.74 4.26 -9.40
N TRP A 43 -2.76 3.60 -8.87
CA TRP A 43 -3.54 4.11 -7.74
C TRP A 43 -3.79 2.99 -6.73
N PRO A 44 -3.68 3.21 -5.41
CA PRO A 44 -3.89 2.13 -4.44
C PRO A 44 -5.32 1.61 -4.45
N THR A 45 -5.44 0.29 -4.39
CA THR A 45 -6.71 -0.39 -4.09
C THR A 45 -7.01 -0.26 -2.60
N ILE A 46 -8.19 -0.74 -2.17
CA ILE A 46 -8.53 -0.85 -0.74
C ILE A 46 -7.46 -1.65 0.03
N ALA A 47 -6.91 -2.71 -0.57
CA ALA A 47 -5.86 -3.51 0.05
C ALA A 47 -4.55 -2.70 0.23
N GLY A 48 -4.18 -1.88 -0.75
CA GLY A 48 -3.04 -0.96 -0.65
C GLY A 48 -3.21 0.07 0.47
N TRP A 49 -4.39 0.71 0.55
CA TRP A 49 -4.71 1.64 1.64
C TRP A 49 -4.67 0.98 3.02
N ASN A 50 -5.19 -0.24 3.14
CA ASN A 50 -5.15 -1.01 4.38
C ASN A 50 -3.73 -1.38 4.80
N LEU A 51 -2.87 -1.79 3.87
CA LEU A 51 -1.48 -2.12 4.15
C LEU A 51 -0.70 -0.90 4.68
N MET A 52 -0.88 0.27 4.07
CA MET A 52 -0.28 1.52 4.56
C MET A 52 -0.77 1.89 5.97
N SER A 53 -2.07 1.70 6.23
CA SER A 53 -2.70 2.03 7.51
C SER A 53 -2.35 1.05 8.63
N ALA A 54 -2.04 -0.20 8.30
CA ALA A 54 -1.69 -1.24 9.28
C ALA A 54 -0.44 -0.88 10.09
N ARG A 55 0.50 -0.12 9.49
CA ARG A 55 1.71 0.37 10.18
C ARG A 55 1.43 1.47 11.21
N GLY A 56 0.27 2.14 11.10
CA GLY A 56 -0.17 3.21 12.00
C GLY A 56 -1.25 2.80 13.01
N ARG A 57 -1.79 1.58 12.94
CA ARG A 57 -2.77 1.08 13.92
C ARG A 57 -2.07 0.30 15.05
N PRO A 58 -2.01 0.83 16.28
CA PRO A 58 -1.65 0.03 17.46
C PRO A 58 -2.81 -0.85 17.96
N PHE A 59 -3.64 -1.39 17.07
CA PHE A 59 -4.76 -2.26 17.48
C PHE A 59 -4.48 -3.70 17.07
N ASP A 60 -3.59 -4.32 17.83
CA ASP A 60 -3.75 -5.73 18.12
C ASP A 60 -5.07 -5.88 18.87
N THR A 61 -6.13 -6.27 18.17
CA THR A 61 -7.36 -6.75 18.84
C THR A 61 -7.12 -8.21 19.20
N GLY A 62 -6.04 -8.45 19.93
CA GLY A 62 -5.84 -9.68 20.67
C GLY A 62 -6.92 -9.72 21.73
N ASP A 63 -7.88 -10.63 21.54
CA ASP A 63 -8.77 -11.14 22.58
C ASP A 63 -9.86 -10.18 23.12
N ILE A 64 -10.97 -10.05 22.38
CA ILE A 64 -12.27 -9.63 22.95
C ILE A 64 -13.27 -10.80 23.01
N ARG A 65 -12.79 -12.03 23.24
CA ARG A 65 -13.66 -13.19 23.50
C ARG A 65 -13.38 -13.82 24.86
N ARG A 66 -13.50 -13.04 25.92
CA ARG A 66 -13.80 -13.56 27.26
C ARG A 66 -14.39 -12.48 28.17
N ALA A 67 -15.72 -12.46 28.28
CA ALA A 67 -16.47 -11.89 29.40
C ALA A 67 -17.78 -12.68 29.52
#